data_AF-A0A938BTW4-F1
#
_entry.id   AF-A0A938BTW4-F1
#
_cell.length_a   1.000
_cell.length_b   1.000
_cell.length_c   1.000
_cell.angle_alpha   90.00
_cell.angle_beta   90.00
_cell.angle_gamma   90.00
#
_symmetry.space_group_name_H-M   'P 1'
#
loop_
_entity.id
_entity.type
_entity.pdbx_description
1 polymer ?
#
loop_
_entity_poly.entity_id
_entity_poly.type
_entity_poly.pdbx_seq_one_letter_code
_entity_poly.pdbx_strand_id
1 'polypeptide(L)'
;MRRAVLLILSLIGACVAGYDALSVFSEWMIGGYKAVLSPLQGSNVCNFHPTCSQFARGAIRSRGFLPGVLIGADRLMRCNTLAWSYYDTHYRGDVVGGRMPDPVENHIAWRPPPGEPGLVLVAQSEGTKTKPDASSAPRHPPAPSLGFADHLYSSGDYYQAAGEYLRVRFTSDSSGIGSYAGLMAGESYLRAGDLAQARHAFADLSAPAAQGLTQYGVARADFAAADYVGTRAALGSITSPVLGRQAKALEGWTYFRQHRFAEGASTLGALGTDEPSLQLATMDGHDIRRRSRLVSTLFSVIVPGAGQLYSGRAGDGAYSFLTVAGTGLVTLWYAADLAHRDRTGVKVSIFGAITALFYAGNVYGANIAARDHNLLQERRYVQRADSLFELMSLEPDYRPLLDSVPPDIAPPVRE
;
A
#
# COMPACT_ATOMS: atom_id res chain seq x y z
N MET A 1 9.77 35.88 -42.21
CA MET A 1 10.80 34.86 -41.91
C MET A 1 11.55 35.09 -40.60
N ARG A 2 12.22 36.23 -40.37
CA ARG A 2 12.99 36.47 -39.11
C ARG A 2 12.21 36.30 -37.80
N ARG A 3 10.95 36.73 -37.73
CA ARG A 3 10.10 36.55 -36.53
C ARG A 3 9.71 35.09 -36.26
N ALA A 4 9.46 34.31 -37.31
CA ALA A 4 9.17 32.88 -37.18
C ALA A 4 10.42 32.08 -36.76
N VAL A 5 11.59 32.43 -37.30
CA VAL A 5 12.87 31.82 -36.93
C VAL A 5 13.24 32.15 -35.48
N LEU A 6 13.01 33.38 -35.01
CA LEU A 6 13.22 33.74 -33.60
C LEU A 6 12.25 33.03 -32.64
N LEU A 7 10.98 32.86 -33.04
CA LEU A 7 10.01 32.09 -32.26
C LEU A 7 10.41 30.62 -32.17
N ILE A 8 10.80 30.02 -33.29
CA ILE A 8 11.28 28.63 -33.35
C ILE A 8 12.56 28.46 -32.53
N LEU A 9 13.53 29.39 -32.63
CA LEU A 9 14.76 29.34 -31.82
C LEU A 9 14.50 29.56 -30.32
N SER A 10 13.50 30.37 -29.94
CA SER A 10 13.09 30.54 -28.54
C SER A 10 12.37 29.31 -27.98
N LEU A 11 11.56 28.63 -28.80
CA LEU A 11 10.89 27.36 -28.46
C LEU A 11 11.91 26.22 -28.35
N ILE A 12 12.91 26.18 -29.24
CA ILE A 12 14.03 25.23 -29.17
C ILE A 12 14.90 25.52 -27.95
N GLY A 13 15.19 26.79 -27.64
CA GLY A 13 15.94 27.19 -26.45
C GLY A 13 15.23 26.81 -25.13
N ALA A 14 13.90 26.91 -25.08
CA ALA A 14 13.10 26.44 -23.95
C ALA A 14 13.15 24.91 -23.79
N CYS A 15 13.08 24.16 -24.90
CA CYS A 15 13.27 22.71 -24.91
C CYS A 15 14.65 22.26 -24.37
N VAL A 16 15.73 22.99 -24.68
CA VAL A 16 17.10 22.64 -24.26
C VAL A 16 17.34 22.94 -22.77
N ALA A 17 16.60 23.88 -22.17
CA ALA A 17 16.73 24.25 -20.76
C ALA A 17 15.87 23.39 -19.79
N GLY A 18 15.16 22.37 -20.29
CA GLY A 18 14.22 21.58 -19.49
C GLY A 18 12.93 22.33 -19.10
N TYR A 19 12.70 23.52 -19.68
CA TYR A 19 11.51 24.32 -19.46
C TYR A 19 10.50 24.07 -20.58
N ASP A 20 9.51 23.24 -20.32
CA ASP A 20 8.34 23.14 -21.20
C ASP A 20 7.53 24.44 -21.08
N ALA A 21 7.69 25.35 -22.04
CA ALA A 21 6.98 26.63 -22.08
C ALA A 21 5.45 26.46 -21.97
N LEU A 22 4.92 25.34 -22.48
CA LEU A 22 3.50 25.01 -22.34
C LEU A 22 3.15 24.62 -20.91
N SER A 23 4.02 23.87 -20.21
CA SER A 23 3.85 23.56 -18.80
C SER A 23 3.86 24.83 -17.93
N VAL A 24 4.81 25.74 -18.15
CA VAL A 24 4.88 27.02 -17.42
C VAL A 24 3.65 27.89 -17.68
N PHE A 25 3.24 28.02 -18.95
CA PHE A 25 2.03 28.75 -19.32
C PHE A 25 0.78 28.15 -18.65
N SER A 26 0.70 26.82 -18.60
CA SER A 26 -0.42 26.11 -17.97
C SER A 26 -0.44 26.31 -16.46
N GLU A 27 0.70 26.33 -15.80
CA GLU A 27 0.79 26.66 -14.38
C GLU A 27 0.29 28.07 -14.09
N TRP A 28 0.63 29.03 -14.96
CA TRP A 28 0.18 30.40 -14.84
C TRP A 28 -1.34 30.51 -15.04
N MET A 29 -1.89 29.83 -16.04
CA MET A 29 -3.33 29.74 -16.28
C MET A 29 -4.07 29.09 -15.11
N ILE A 30 -3.58 27.97 -14.56
CA ILE A 30 -4.16 27.32 -13.38
C ILE A 30 -4.04 28.24 -12.16
N GLY A 31 -2.93 28.96 -12.01
CA GLY A 31 -2.72 29.95 -10.97
C GLY A 31 -3.74 31.09 -11.04
N GLY A 32 -3.95 31.65 -12.23
CA GLY A 32 -4.94 32.68 -12.50
C GLY A 32 -6.37 32.21 -12.22
N TYR A 33 -6.73 31.01 -12.69
CA TYR A 33 -8.02 30.38 -12.36
C TYR A 33 -8.21 30.24 -10.84
N LYS A 34 -7.18 29.79 -10.10
CA LYS A 34 -7.25 29.66 -8.64
C LYS A 34 -7.35 31.00 -7.92
N ALA A 35 -6.74 32.06 -8.45
CA ALA A 35 -6.77 33.38 -7.86
C ALA A 35 -8.10 34.11 -8.09
N VAL A 36 -8.72 33.93 -9.26
CA VAL A 36 -9.87 34.74 -9.70
C VAL A 36 -11.18 33.95 -9.68
N LEU A 37 -11.18 32.73 -10.21
CA LEU A 37 -12.42 31.97 -10.44
C LEU A 37 -12.72 30.98 -9.32
N SER A 38 -11.71 30.32 -8.75
CA SER A 38 -11.91 29.34 -7.66
C SER A 38 -12.59 29.92 -6.41
N PRO A 39 -12.34 31.18 -5.96
CA PRO A 39 -13.06 31.74 -4.81
C PRO A 39 -14.56 31.92 -5.07
N LEU A 40 -14.96 32.13 -6.33
CA LEU A 40 -16.35 32.33 -6.73
C LEU A 40 -17.15 31.02 -6.75
N GLN A 41 -16.48 29.87 -6.81
CA GLN A 41 -17.12 28.56 -6.85
C GLN A 41 -17.40 27.96 -5.46
N GLY A 42 -17.05 28.67 -4.38
CA GLY A 42 -17.19 28.22 -3.00
C GLY A 42 -16.13 27.19 -2.59
N SER A 43 -15.96 27.00 -1.27
CA SER A 43 -15.09 25.95 -0.72
C SER A 43 -15.83 24.60 -0.73
N ASN A 44 -15.28 23.59 -1.41
CA ASN A 44 -15.71 22.16 -1.43
C ASN A 44 -16.40 21.63 -2.70
N VAL A 45 -16.07 22.15 -3.89
CA VAL A 45 -16.52 21.54 -5.16
C VAL A 45 -15.81 20.23 -5.49
N CYS A 46 -14.54 20.09 -5.07
CA CYS A 46 -13.73 18.93 -5.39
C CYS A 46 -13.82 17.85 -4.31
N ASN A 47 -14.15 16.62 -4.72
CA ASN A 47 -14.24 15.45 -3.84
C ASN A 47 -12.88 14.94 -3.32
N PHE A 48 -11.76 15.44 -3.87
CA PHE A 48 -10.47 14.80 -3.68
C PHE A 48 -9.35 15.76 -3.26
N HIS A 49 -8.37 15.19 -2.55
CA HIS A 49 -7.13 15.82 -2.14
C HIS A 49 -5.93 15.15 -2.84
N PRO A 50 -5.06 15.90 -3.55
CA PRO A 50 -5.19 17.32 -3.85
C PRO A 50 -6.39 17.62 -4.77
N THR A 51 -6.85 18.88 -4.75
CA THR A 51 -7.97 19.34 -5.59
C THR A 51 -7.69 19.11 -7.08
N CYS A 52 -8.71 18.97 -7.93
CA CYS A 52 -8.52 18.69 -9.37
C CYS A 52 -7.54 19.65 -10.08
N SER A 53 -7.56 20.94 -9.74
CA SER A 53 -6.62 21.93 -10.30
C SER A 53 -5.19 21.74 -9.81
N GLN A 54 -4.99 21.43 -8.53
CA GLN A 54 -3.67 21.09 -7.98
C GLN A 54 -3.15 19.76 -8.51
N PHE A 55 -4.03 18.76 -8.66
CA PHE A 55 -3.74 17.47 -9.26
C PHE A 55 -3.29 17.63 -10.71
N ALA A 56 -4.05 18.36 -11.54
CA ALA A 56 -3.69 18.63 -12.93
C ALA A 56 -2.34 19.38 -13.03
N ARG A 57 -2.12 20.37 -12.16
CA ARG A 57 -0.82 21.06 -12.07
C ARG A 57 0.32 20.11 -11.70
N GLY A 58 0.10 19.23 -10.73
CA GLY A 58 1.09 18.21 -10.33
C GLY A 58 1.38 17.21 -11.45
N ALA A 59 0.36 16.80 -12.21
CA ALA A 59 0.49 15.94 -13.37
C ALA A 59 1.29 16.61 -14.49
N ILE A 60 1.01 17.88 -14.80
CA ILE A 60 1.77 18.66 -15.79
C ILE A 60 3.23 18.82 -15.35
N ARG A 61 3.47 19.17 -14.08
CA ARG A 61 4.84 19.30 -13.54
C ARG A 61 5.64 18.01 -13.60
N SER A 62 5.01 16.89 -13.28
CA SER A 62 5.71 15.60 -13.18
C SER A 62 5.85 14.88 -14.53
N ARG A 63 5.01 15.20 -15.53
CA ARG A 63 4.92 14.44 -16.79
C ARG A 63 4.96 15.28 -18.07
N GLY A 64 5.06 16.60 -17.95
CA GLY A 64 4.94 17.53 -19.06
C GLY A 64 3.49 17.81 -19.45
N PHE A 65 3.31 18.79 -20.33
CA PHE A 65 2.01 19.36 -20.64
C PHE A 65 0.98 18.35 -21.14
N LEU A 66 1.27 17.62 -22.23
CA LEU A 66 0.27 16.75 -22.87
C LEU A 66 -0.17 15.57 -21.98
N PRO A 67 0.73 14.76 -21.38
CA PRO A 67 0.30 13.69 -20.50
C PRO A 67 -0.36 14.22 -19.23
N GLY A 68 0.11 15.35 -18.69
CA GLY A 68 -0.46 15.98 -17.51
C GLY A 68 -1.88 16.49 -17.72
N VAL A 69 -2.14 17.12 -18.87
CA VAL A 69 -3.49 17.58 -19.27
C VAL A 69 -4.44 16.39 -19.44
N LEU A 70 -3.98 15.29 -20.05
CA LEU A 70 -4.77 14.07 -20.22
C LEU A 70 -5.15 13.42 -18.88
N ILE A 71 -4.18 13.30 -17.96
CA ILE A 71 -4.36 12.79 -16.60
C ILE A 71 -5.31 13.71 -15.80
N GLY A 72 -5.18 15.02 -15.97
CA GLY A 72 -6.09 16.00 -15.39
C GLY A 72 -7.53 15.90 -15.91
N ALA A 73 -7.70 15.62 -17.21
CA ALA A 73 -9.02 15.44 -17.82
C ALA A 73 -9.73 14.19 -17.31
N ASP A 74 -9.02 13.05 -17.21
CA ASP A 74 -9.52 11.84 -16.54
C ASP A 74 -9.98 12.17 -15.11
N ARG A 75 -9.15 12.88 -14.35
CA ARG A 75 -9.48 13.27 -12.98
C ARG A 75 -10.74 14.12 -12.89
N LEU A 76 -10.95 15.06 -13.81
CA LEU A 76 -12.18 15.86 -13.83
C LEU A 76 -13.43 14.99 -14.02
N MET A 77 -13.36 13.94 -14.83
CA MET A 77 -14.49 13.02 -15.01
C MET A 77 -14.73 12.11 -13.81
N ARG A 78 -13.68 11.73 -13.08
CA ARG A 78 -13.80 10.97 -11.81
C ARG A 78 -14.30 11.84 -10.65
N CYS A 79 -14.17 13.17 -10.74
CA CYS A 79 -14.66 14.11 -9.73
C CYS A 79 -16.14 14.43 -9.94
N ASN A 80 -16.98 13.40 -9.80
CA ASN A 80 -18.43 13.48 -9.95
C ASN A 80 -19.15 13.15 -8.64
N THR A 81 -20.48 13.29 -8.61
CA THR A 81 -21.31 13.06 -7.43
C THR A 81 -21.26 11.62 -6.88
N LEU A 82 -20.91 10.64 -7.71
CA LEU A 82 -20.81 9.22 -7.33
C LEU A 82 -19.40 8.83 -6.89
N ALA A 83 -18.42 9.75 -6.91
CA ALA A 83 -17.02 9.45 -6.59
C ALA A 83 -16.85 8.79 -5.20
N TRP A 84 -17.63 9.23 -4.21
CA TRP A 84 -17.58 8.69 -2.84
C TRP A 84 -18.05 7.24 -2.73
N SER A 85 -18.85 6.73 -3.68
CA SER A 85 -19.23 5.31 -3.69
C SER A 85 -18.05 4.38 -3.98
N TYR A 86 -16.92 4.93 -4.45
CA TYR A 86 -15.68 4.20 -4.69
C TYR A 86 -14.65 4.34 -3.57
N TYR A 87 -14.99 5.03 -2.48
CA TYR A 87 -14.19 5.04 -1.26
C TYR A 87 -14.11 3.60 -0.69
N ASP A 88 -12.99 3.26 -0.04
CA ASP A 88 -12.60 1.93 0.44
C ASP A 88 -12.41 0.82 -0.60
N THR A 89 -12.81 1.05 -1.85
CA THR A 89 -12.59 0.12 -2.97
C THR A 89 -11.45 0.58 -3.87
N HIS A 90 -11.56 1.78 -4.43
CA HIS A 90 -10.58 2.32 -5.38
C HIS A 90 -9.76 3.46 -4.77
N TYR A 91 -10.36 4.23 -3.86
CA TYR A 91 -9.72 5.29 -3.11
C TYR A 91 -9.61 4.86 -1.65
N ARG A 92 -8.40 4.95 -1.07
CA ARG A 92 -8.10 4.50 0.30
C ARG A 92 -7.09 5.44 0.95
N GLY A 93 -7.11 5.48 2.28
CA GLY A 93 -6.25 6.33 3.10
C GLY A 93 -7.03 7.47 3.75
N ASP A 94 -6.33 8.26 4.55
CA ASP A 94 -6.96 9.26 5.39
C ASP A 94 -7.63 10.39 4.60
N VAL A 95 -8.87 10.72 4.99
CA VAL A 95 -9.62 11.82 4.41
C VAL A 95 -9.06 13.14 4.93
N VAL A 96 -8.40 13.91 4.06
CA VAL A 96 -7.77 15.18 4.43
C VAL A 96 -8.73 16.33 4.12
N GLY A 97 -9.23 16.99 5.17
CA GLY A 97 -10.11 18.16 5.03
C GLY A 97 -11.40 17.84 4.26
N GLY A 98 -12.01 16.69 4.55
CA GLY A 98 -13.27 16.25 3.92
C GLY A 98 -13.12 15.78 2.47
N ARG A 99 -11.92 15.42 2.03
CA ARG A 99 -11.62 15.02 0.65
C ARG A 99 -10.87 13.70 0.59
N MET A 100 -11.24 12.85 -0.36
CA MET A 100 -10.62 11.54 -0.57
C MET A 100 -9.17 11.70 -1.10
N PRO A 101 -8.19 10.94 -0.58
CA PRO A 101 -6.83 10.99 -1.09
C PRO A 101 -6.76 10.38 -2.49
N ASP A 102 -6.12 11.09 -3.42
CA ASP A 102 -5.77 10.51 -4.72
C ASP A 102 -4.53 11.20 -5.32
N PRO A 103 -3.34 10.67 -5.00
CA PRO A 103 -2.06 11.22 -5.45
C PRO A 103 -1.85 11.03 -6.96
N VAL A 104 -1.10 11.94 -7.58
CA VAL A 104 -0.84 11.94 -9.03
C VAL A 104 -0.08 10.68 -9.45
N GLU A 105 0.75 10.15 -8.55
CA GLU A 105 1.57 8.96 -8.72
C GLU A 105 0.74 7.71 -8.99
N ASN A 106 -0.53 7.67 -8.56
CA ASN A 106 -1.41 6.54 -8.83
C ASN A 106 -1.85 6.50 -10.30
N HIS A 107 -1.84 7.62 -11.01
CA HIS A 107 -2.36 7.75 -12.37
C HIS A 107 -1.27 7.69 -13.42
N ILE A 108 -0.28 6.81 -13.20
CA ILE A 108 0.76 6.54 -14.18
C ILE A 108 0.41 5.21 -14.84
N ALA A 109 -0.05 5.22 -16.10
CA ALA A 109 -0.53 4.02 -16.80
C ALA A 109 0.45 2.83 -16.79
N TRP A 110 1.75 3.09 -16.70
CA TRP A 110 2.81 2.07 -16.74
C TRP A 110 3.44 1.76 -15.38
N ARG A 111 3.07 2.50 -14.32
CA ARG A 111 3.60 2.28 -12.97
C ARG A 111 2.43 1.85 -12.07
N PRO A 112 2.57 0.76 -11.30
CA PRO A 112 1.61 0.50 -10.24
C PRO A 112 1.62 1.68 -9.26
N PRO A 113 0.49 1.99 -8.60
CA PRO A 113 0.50 2.96 -7.51
C PRO A 113 1.60 2.58 -6.50
N PRO A 114 2.32 3.54 -5.91
CA PRO A 114 3.27 3.24 -4.84
C PRO A 114 2.59 2.32 -3.82
N GLY A 115 3.28 1.23 -3.47
CA GLY A 115 2.72 0.19 -2.61
C GLY A 115 2.08 0.82 -1.39
N GLU A 116 0.85 0.40 -1.06
CA GLU A 116 0.25 0.74 0.21
C GLU A 116 1.28 0.42 1.30
N PRO A 117 1.49 1.28 2.31
CA PRO A 117 2.24 0.88 3.48
C PRO A 117 1.66 -0.46 3.90
N GLY A 118 2.50 -1.49 3.92
CA GLY A 118 2.06 -2.85 4.24
C GLY A 118 1.16 -2.77 5.46
N LEU A 119 0.13 -3.60 5.51
CA LEU A 119 -0.64 -3.84 6.71
C LEU A 119 0.36 -4.37 7.76
N VAL A 120 1.06 -3.44 8.41
CA VAL A 120 1.86 -3.65 9.59
C VAL A 120 0.79 -3.75 10.65
N LEU A 121 0.38 -4.98 10.94
CA LEU A 121 -0.22 -5.29 12.24
C LEU A 121 0.87 -5.08 13.28
N VAL A 122 1.10 -3.82 13.62
CA VAL A 122 1.66 -3.40 14.90
C VAL A 122 0.76 -2.27 15.34
N ALA A 123 0.04 -2.56 16.42
CA ALA A 123 -0.92 -1.68 17.05
C ALA A 123 -0.33 -0.30 17.33
N GLN A 124 -1.23 0.69 17.30
CA GLN A 124 -1.01 2.02 17.84
C GLN A 124 -0.48 1.92 19.29
N SER A 125 0.62 2.62 19.58
CA SER A 125 0.59 3.70 20.57
C SER A 125 1.85 4.57 20.45
N GLU A 126 1.65 5.86 20.20
CA GLU A 126 2.67 6.87 20.46
C GLU A 126 2.78 7.05 21.99
N GLY A 127 3.57 6.18 22.62
CA GLY A 127 4.01 6.35 24.01
C GLY A 127 5.13 7.40 24.07
N THR A 128 4.81 8.53 24.69
CA THR A 128 5.71 9.68 24.87
C THR A 128 7.02 9.27 25.55
N LYS A 129 8.16 9.57 24.92
CA LYS A 129 9.49 9.39 25.52
C LYS A 129 9.72 10.44 26.60
N THR A 130 9.60 10.07 27.87
CA THR A 130 10.20 10.82 28.98
C THR A 130 11.35 10.03 29.58
N LYS A 131 12.54 10.65 29.54
CA LYS A 131 13.76 10.19 30.21
C LYS A 131 13.65 10.52 31.70
N PRO A 132 13.85 9.57 32.64
CA PRO A 132 14.09 9.91 34.03
C PRO A 132 15.58 10.17 34.25
N ASP A 133 15.87 11.17 35.09
CA ASP A 133 17.19 11.51 35.58
C ASP A 133 17.84 10.36 36.36
N ALA A 134 19.15 10.22 36.15
CA ALA A 134 19.99 9.26 36.85
C ALA A 134 20.41 9.81 38.22
N SER A 135 19.94 9.17 39.29
CA SER A 135 20.54 9.29 40.61
C SER A 135 20.15 8.10 41.49
N SER A 136 21.11 7.20 41.71
CA SER A 136 21.43 6.47 42.96
C SER A 136 21.96 5.04 42.69
N ALA A 137 23.05 4.74 43.41
CA ALA A 137 23.95 3.60 43.24
C ALA A 137 23.37 2.26 43.76
N PRO A 138 24.11 1.13 43.63
CA PRO A 138 23.55 -0.18 43.28
C PRO A 138 22.83 -0.85 44.44
N ARG A 139 21.68 -1.43 44.13
CA ARG A 139 21.08 -2.51 44.92
C ARG A 139 21.18 -3.78 44.07
N HIS A 140 21.74 -4.83 44.64
CA HIS A 140 21.71 -6.16 44.03
C HIS A 140 20.27 -6.51 43.64
N PRO A 141 20.02 -6.90 42.38
CA PRO A 141 18.67 -7.21 41.95
C PRO A 141 18.17 -8.45 42.71
N PRO A 142 16.88 -8.51 43.05
CA PRO A 142 16.27 -9.75 43.51
C PRO A 142 16.39 -10.82 42.42
N ALA A 143 16.31 -12.09 42.82
CA ALA A 143 16.45 -13.25 41.96
C ALA A 143 15.70 -13.10 40.62
N PRO A 144 16.26 -13.63 39.51
CA PRO A 144 15.66 -13.53 38.19
C PRO A 144 14.29 -14.22 38.21
N SER A 145 13.22 -13.42 38.25
CA SER A 145 11.85 -13.91 38.11
C SER A 145 11.30 -13.42 36.78
N LEU A 146 10.76 -14.36 36.00
CA LEU A 146 10.07 -14.08 34.74
C LEU A 146 8.76 -13.29 34.97
N GLY A 147 8.20 -13.35 36.18
CA GLY A 147 6.86 -12.85 36.47
C GLY A 147 6.62 -11.38 36.15
N PHE A 148 7.61 -10.49 36.32
CA PHE A 148 7.45 -9.08 35.94
C PHE A 148 7.53 -8.89 34.41
N ALA A 149 8.44 -9.60 33.74
CA ALA A 149 8.53 -9.56 32.29
C ALA A 149 7.26 -10.12 31.63
N ASP A 150 6.72 -11.23 32.15
CA ASP A 150 5.46 -11.82 31.71
C ASP A 150 4.26 -10.89 31.96
N HIS A 151 4.27 -10.15 33.07
CA HIS A 151 3.26 -9.14 33.35
C HIS A 151 3.28 -8.02 32.30
N LEU A 152 4.45 -7.44 32.01
CA LEU A 152 4.60 -6.40 30.98
C LEU A 152 4.20 -6.91 29.59
N TYR A 153 4.58 -8.14 29.27
CA TYR A 153 4.23 -8.76 27.99
C TYR A 153 2.71 -8.95 27.86
N SER A 154 2.07 -9.48 28.90
CA SER A 154 0.61 -9.68 28.92
C SER A 154 -0.19 -8.39 29.00
N SER A 155 0.37 -7.31 29.55
CA SER A 155 -0.23 -5.97 29.51
C SER A 155 -0.05 -5.26 28.16
N GLY A 156 0.69 -5.86 27.22
CA GLY A 156 0.98 -5.28 25.91
C GLY A 156 2.11 -4.24 25.89
N ASP A 157 2.84 -4.06 27.00
CA ASP A 157 3.99 -3.17 27.08
C ASP A 157 5.25 -3.89 26.58
N TYR A 158 5.23 -4.22 25.28
CA TYR A 158 6.21 -5.11 24.68
C TYR A 158 7.63 -4.54 24.70
N TYR A 159 7.79 -3.23 24.55
CA TYR A 159 9.13 -2.63 24.55
C TYR A 159 9.80 -2.75 25.93
N GLN A 160 9.05 -2.51 27.01
CA GLN A 160 9.57 -2.66 28.37
C GLN A 160 9.74 -4.14 28.73
N ALA A 161 8.79 -5.00 28.32
CA ALA A 161 8.91 -6.44 28.50
C ALA A 161 10.21 -6.98 27.90
N ALA A 162 10.58 -6.53 26.69
CA ALA A 162 11.82 -6.92 26.03
C ALA A 162 13.06 -6.61 26.88
N GLY A 163 13.13 -5.41 27.47
CA GLY A 163 14.22 -5.01 28.36
C GLY A 163 14.31 -5.89 29.61
N GLU A 164 13.17 -6.20 30.24
CA GLU A 164 13.13 -7.08 31.41
C GLU A 164 13.50 -8.52 31.08
N TYR A 165 13.07 -9.05 29.94
CA TYR A 165 13.51 -10.36 29.48
C TYR A 165 15.02 -10.40 29.19
N LEU A 166 15.60 -9.37 28.58
CA LEU A 166 17.05 -9.27 28.40
C LEU A 166 17.79 -9.23 29.74
N ARG A 167 17.24 -8.51 30.73
CA ARG A 167 17.79 -8.50 32.10
C ARG A 167 17.75 -9.89 32.73
N VAL A 168 16.64 -10.60 32.60
CA VAL A 168 16.52 -12.00 33.08
C VAL A 168 17.53 -12.90 32.37
N ARG A 169 17.66 -12.80 31.04
CA ARG A 169 18.67 -13.55 30.27
C ARG A 169 20.09 -13.31 30.79
N PHE A 170 20.43 -12.06 31.11
CA PHE A 170 21.77 -11.72 31.60
C PHE A 170 22.04 -12.14 33.05
N THR A 171 21.01 -12.20 33.88
CA THR A 171 21.13 -12.47 35.33
C THR A 171 20.79 -13.90 35.74
N SER A 172 20.23 -14.70 34.82
CA SER A 172 19.86 -16.10 35.07
C SER A 172 21.06 -17.04 34.96
N ASP A 173 21.25 -17.89 35.97
CA ASP A 173 22.21 -18.99 35.94
C ASP A 173 21.68 -20.22 35.18
N SER A 174 20.35 -20.30 34.97
CA SER A 174 19.71 -21.39 34.20
C SER A 174 19.78 -21.12 32.71
N SER A 175 20.36 -22.06 31.95
CA SER A 175 20.43 -22.00 30.49
C SER A 175 19.05 -22.04 29.83
N GLY A 176 18.09 -22.77 30.42
CA GLY A 176 16.70 -22.84 29.96
C GLY A 176 15.96 -21.51 30.12
N ILE A 177 16.00 -20.91 31.32
CA ILE A 177 15.39 -19.61 31.61
C ILE A 177 16.05 -18.51 30.77
N GLY A 178 17.38 -18.52 30.65
CA GLY A 178 18.10 -17.56 29.83
C GLY A 178 17.74 -17.64 28.34
N SER A 179 17.55 -18.86 27.82
CA SER A 179 17.12 -19.08 26.43
C SER A 179 15.67 -18.65 26.21
N TYR A 180 14.76 -19.02 27.12
CA TYR A 180 13.37 -18.59 27.08
C TYR A 180 13.25 -17.07 27.12
N ALA A 181 13.93 -16.42 28.07
CA ALA A 181 13.93 -14.96 28.18
C ALA A 181 14.55 -14.31 26.93
N GLY A 182 15.62 -14.86 26.37
CA GLY A 182 16.18 -14.37 25.10
C GLY A 182 15.18 -14.42 23.93
N LEU A 183 14.45 -15.52 23.79
CA LEU A 183 13.41 -15.67 22.76
C LEU A 183 12.23 -14.71 22.99
N MET A 184 11.77 -14.60 24.24
CA MET A 184 10.69 -13.69 24.60
C MET A 184 11.08 -12.22 24.43
N ALA A 185 12.36 -11.85 24.64
CA ALA A 185 12.84 -10.51 24.32
C ALA A 185 12.72 -10.21 22.82
N GLY A 186 13.14 -11.14 21.96
CA GLY A 186 12.98 -11.02 20.50
C GLY A 186 11.52 -10.93 20.08
N GLU A 187 10.65 -11.78 20.65
CA GLU A 187 9.20 -11.76 20.39
C GLU A 187 8.57 -10.43 20.81
N SER A 188 8.98 -9.90 21.96
CA SER A 188 8.52 -8.62 22.47
C SER A 188 8.91 -7.48 21.53
N TYR A 189 10.16 -7.43 21.06
CA TYR A 189 10.57 -6.43 20.07
C TYR A 189 9.81 -6.57 18.74
N LEU A 190 9.53 -7.81 18.31
CA LEU A 190 8.78 -8.07 17.08
C LEU A 190 7.35 -7.52 17.20
N ARG A 191 6.68 -7.73 18.33
CA ARG A 191 5.34 -7.17 18.62
C ARG A 191 5.35 -5.66 18.86
N ALA A 192 6.45 -5.11 19.35
CA ALA A 192 6.66 -3.66 19.45
C ALA A 192 6.92 -2.99 18.08
N GLY A 193 7.17 -3.78 17.03
CA GLY A 193 7.51 -3.29 15.70
C GLY A 193 8.97 -2.84 15.52
N ASP A 194 9.83 -3.05 16.52
CA ASP A 194 11.28 -2.79 16.40
C ASP A 194 11.97 -4.02 15.79
N LEU A 195 11.81 -4.16 14.47
CA LEU A 195 12.23 -5.35 13.72
C LEU A 195 13.75 -5.57 13.75
N ALA A 196 14.52 -4.49 13.83
CA ALA A 196 15.98 -4.55 13.90
C ALA A 196 16.43 -5.14 15.25
N GLN A 197 15.85 -4.64 16.36
CA GLN A 197 16.13 -5.19 17.69
C GLN A 197 15.60 -6.62 17.84
N ALA A 198 14.43 -6.93 17.27
CA ALA A 198 13.89 -8.28 17.26
C ALA A 198 14.87 -9.26 16.59
N ARG A 199 15.32 -8.93 15.37
CA ARG A 199 16.28 -9.75 14.62
C ARG A 199 17.58 -9.93 15.41
N HIS A 200 18.11 -8.86 15.99
CA HIS A 200 19.35 -8.90 16.79
C HIS A 200 19.18 -9.77 18.04
N ALA A 201 18.09 -9.61 18.79
CA ALA A 201 17.82 -10.37 20.00
C ALA A 201 17.72 -11.89 19.74
N PHE A 202 17.09 -12.29 18.62
CA PHE A 202 17.04 -13.69 18.20
C PHE A 202 18.41 -14.20 17.73
N ALA A 203 19.12 -13.43 16.90
CA ALA A 203 20.41 -13.84 16.32
C ALA A 203 21.52 -13.97 17.38
N ASP A 204 21.50 -13.12 18.40
CA ASP A 204 22.46 -13.14 19.51
C ASP A 204 22.28 -14.34 20.44
N LEU A 205 21.15 -15.04 20.37
CA LEU A 205 20.90 -16.17 21.24
C LEU A 205 21.61 -17.42 20.72
N SER A 206 22.81 -17.67 21.23
CA SER A 206 23.56 -18.91 20.99
C SER A 206 23.21 -19.96 22.04
N ALA A 207 22.17 -20.77 21.76
CA ALA A 207 21.75 -21.88 22.61
C ALA A 207 21.38 -23.09 21.75
N PRO A 208 22.11 -24.22 21.81
CA PRO A 208 21.84 -25.39 20.98
C PRO A 208 20.41 -25.92 21.10
N ALA A 209 19.86 -25.92 22.33
CA ALA A 209 18.48 -26.35 22.61
C ALA A 209 17.42 -25.44 21.98
N ALA A 210 17.76 -24.18 21.68
CA ALA A 210 16.85 -23.18 21.10
C ALA A 210 17.20 -22.82 19.64
N GLN A 211 18.18 -23.48 19.01
CA GLN A 211 18.71 -23.08 17.71
C GLN A 211 17.63 -23.00 16.61
N GLY A 212 16.71 -23.96 16.56
CA GLY A 212 15.60 -23.91 15.60
C GLY A 212 14.63 -22.74 15.87
N LEU A 213 14.38 -22.44 17.15
CA LEU A 213 13.49 -21.36 17.58
C LEU A 213 14.09 -19.98 17.30
N THR A 214 15.40 -19.82 17.47
CA THR A 214 16.11 -18.56 17.16
C THR A 214 16.15 -18.31 15.66
N GLN A 215 16.47 -19.32 14.86
CA GLN A 215 16.41 -19.24 13.39
C GLN A 215 15.00 -18.88 12.90
N TYR A 216 13.97 -19.49 13.48
CA TYR A 216 12.59 -19.16 13.16
C TYR A 216 12.20 -17.74 13.58
N GLY A 217 12.65 -17.27 14.75
CA GLY A 217 12.48 -15.89 15.20
C GLY A 217 13.12 -14.87 14.26
N VAL A 218 14.35 -15.14 13.80
CA VAL A 218 15.02 -14.32 12.76
C VAL A 218 14.20 -14.30 11.48
N ALA A 219 13.72 -15.47 11.00
CA ALA A 219 12.89 -15.55 9.81
C ALA A 219 11.59 -14.72 9.93
N ARG A 220 10.94 -14.73 11.11
CA ARG A 220 9.76 -13.92 11.37
C ARG A 220 10.07 -12.42 11.39
N ALA A 221 11.21 -12.01 11.95
CA ALA A 221 11.65 -10.61 11.92
C ALA A 221 11.93 -10.14 10.48
N ASP A 222 12.58 -10.99 9.66
CA ASP A 222 12.87 -10.73 8.25
C ASP A 222 11.59 -10.63 7.42
N PHE A 223 10.63 -11.50 7.70
CA PHE A 223 9.31 -11.48 7.08
C PHE A 223 8.58 -10.17 7.37
N ALA A 224 8.55 -9.76 8.64
CA ALA A 224 7.95 -8.50 9.06
C ALA A 224 8.65 -7.28 8.42
N ALA A 225 9.94 -7.37 8.16
CA ALA A 225 10.73 -6.35 7.44
C ALA A 225 10.53 -6.38 5.91
N ALA A 226 9.65 -7.25 5.40
CA ALA A 226 9.42 -7.53 3.99
C ALA A 226 10.64 -8.08 3.23
N ASP A 227 11.66 -8.61 3.94
CA ASP A 227 12.76 -9.38 3.34
C ASP A 227 12.36 -10.85 3.16
N TYR A 228 11.51 -11.08 2.17
CA TYR A 228 10.97 -12.41 1.87
C TYR A 228 12.04 -13.40 1.36
N VAL A 229 13.13 -12.90 0.77
CA VAL A 229 14.22 -13.76 0.28
C VAL A 229 15.08 -14.21 1.46
N GLY A 230 15.47 -13.27 2.34
CA GLY A 230 16.17 -13.57 3.59
C GLY A 230 15.36 -14.50 4.49
N THR A 231 14.04 -14.27 4.60
CA THR A 231 13.11 -15.13 5.33
C THR A 231 13.22 -16.59 4.86
N ARG A 232 13.08 -16.86 3.55
CA ARG A 232 13.15 -18.24 3.02
C ARG A 232 14.52 -18.87 3.22
N ALA A 233 15.60 -18.09 3.11
CA ALA A 233 16.95 -18.58 3.37
C ALA A 233 17.13 -19.01 4.84
N ALA A 234 16.61 -18.23 5.79
CA ALA A 234 16.62 -18.58 7.21
C ALA A 234 15.77 -19.85 7.49
N LEU A 235 14.59 -19.95 6.88
CA LEU A 235 13.69 -21.10 7.03
C LEU A 235 14.29 -22.42 6.50
N GLY A 236 15.00 -22.39 5.38
CA GLY A 236 15.63 -23.58 4.80
C GLY A 236 16.73 -24.22 5.67
N SER A 237 17.22 -23.49 6.69
CA SER A 237 18.22 -23.99 7.64
C SER A 237 17.63 -24.66 8.89
N ILE A 238 16.30 -24.63 9.05
CA ILE A 238 15.61 -25.16 10.23
C ILE A 238 15.39 -26.68 10.06
N THR A 239 16.11 -27.47 10.85
CA THR A 239 15.97 -28.95 10.88
C THR A 239 14.98 -29.44 11.94
N SER A 240 14.39 -28.53 12.73
CA SER A 240 13.52 -28.91 13.85
C SER A 240 12.18 -29.50 13.37
N PRO A 241 11.83 -30.75 13.77
CA PRO A 241 10.56 -31.36 13.39
C PRO A 241 9.35 -30.64 14.02
N VAL A 242 9.54 -29.95 15.15
CA VAL A 242 8.48 -29.20 15.84
C VAL A 242 8.05 -27.97 15.03
N LEU A 243 9.00 -27.31 14.37
CA LEU A 243 8.77 -26.06 13.63
C LEU A 243 8.47 -26.30 12.14
N GLY A 244 8.56 -27.53 11.64
CA GLY A 244 8.42 -27.83 10.22
C GLY A 244 7.14 -27.27 9.60
N ARG A 245 6.00 -27.38 10.32
CA ARG A 245 4.72 -26.80 9.90
C ARG A 245 4.76 -25.27 9.85
N GLN A 246 5.19 -24.63 10.92
CA GLN A 246 5.23 -23.17 11.03
C GLN A 246 6.22 -22.53 10.04
N ALA A 247 7.37 -23.19 9.85
CA ALA A 247 8.37 -22.81 8.86
C ALA A 247 7.83 -22.90 7.44
N LYS A 248 7.19 -24.02 7.09
CA LYS A 248 6.66 -24.23 5.74
C LYS A 248 5.45 -23.35 5.44
N ALA A 249 4.63 -23.04 6.44
CA ALA A 249 3.55 -22.05 6.33
C ALA A 249 4.10 -20.64 6.09
N LEU A 250 5.10 -20.20 6.88
CA LEU A 250 5.74 -18.89 6.70
C LEU A 250 6.45 -18.80 5.34
N GLU A 251 7.08 -19.89 4.87
CA GLU A 251 7.65 -19.99 3.52
C GLU A 251 6.57 -19.73 2.46
N GLY A 252 5.43 -20.42 2.54
CA GLY A 252 4.29 -20.20 1.65
C GLY A 252 3.80 -18.75 1.67
N TRP A 253 3.67 -18.18 2.86
CA TRP A 253 3.24 -16.78 3.04
C TRP A 253 4.16 -15.80 2.31
N THR A 254 5.47 -16.04 2.32
CA THR A 254 6.43 -15.19 1.59
C THR A 254 6.13 -15.12 0.09
N TYR A 255 5.65 -16.21 -0.52
CA TYR A 255 5.29 -16.24 -1.94
C TYR A 255 4.00 -15.46 -2.22
N PHE A 256 2.99 -15.57 -1.34
CA PHE A 256 1.76 -14.78 -1.44
C PHE A 256 2.05 -13.28 -1.38
N ARG A 257 2.91 -12.84 -0.44
CA ARG A 257 3.33 -11.44 -0.30
C ARG A 257 4.14 -10.93 -1.50
N GLN A 258 4.74 -11.83 -2.27
CA GLN A 258 5.45 -11.53 -3.52
C GLN A 258 4.57 -11.71 -4.78
N HIS A 259 3.25 -11.91 -4.63
CA HIS A 259 2.32 -12.19 -5.75
C HIS A 259 2.65 -13.46 -6.57
N ARG A 260 3.43 -14.39 -5.98
CA ARG A 260 3.84 -15.67 -6.58
C ARG A 260 2.90 -16.79 -6.12
N PHE A 261 1.61 -16.64 -6.43
CA PHE A 261 0.54 -17.44 -5.83
C PHE A 261 0.66 -18.95 -6.07
N ALA A 262 0.97 -19.39 -7.29
CA ALA A 262 1.13 -20.82 -7.58
C ALA A 262 2.25 -21.49 -6.76
N GLU A 263 3.35 -20.78 -6.51
CA GLU A 263 4.47 -21.30 -5.70
C GLU A 263 4.10 -21.33 -4.22
N GLY A 264 3.38 -20.32 -3.73
CA GLY A 264 2.81 -20.32 -2.39
C GLY A 264 1.83 -21.48 -2.18
N ALA A 265 0.86 -21.63 -3.08
CA ALA A 265 -0.15 -22.68 -3.03
C ALA A 265 0.47 -24.09 -3.03
N SER A 266 1.42 -24.36 -3.94
CA SER A 266 2.13 -25.65 -3.99
C SER A 266 2.97 -25.93 -2.73
N THR A 267 3.59 -24.91 -2.15
CA THR A 267 4.33 -25.01 -0.88
C THR A 267 3.41 -25.43 0.27
N LEU A 268 2.18 -24.91 0.29
CA LEU A 268 1.20 -25.13 1.35
C LEU A 268 0.43 -26.43 1.20
N GLY A 269 0.30 -26.96 -0.02
CA GLY A 269 -0.31 -28.28 -0.26
C GLY A 269 0.41 -29.44 0.44
N ALA A 270 1.64 -29.23 0.91
CA ALA A 270 2.42 -30.21 1.67
C ALA A 270 2.18 -30.19 3.19
N LEU A 271 1.46 -29.20 3.74
CA LEU A 271 1.36 -28.95 5.19
C LEU A 271 0.33 -29.80 5.96
N GLY A 272 -0.64 -30.40 5.25
CA GLY A 272 -1.69 -31.23 5.84
C GLY A 272 -3.08 -30.94 5.28
N THR A 273 -4.11 -31.41 6.01
CA THR A 273 -5.52 -31.35 5.62
C THR A 273 -6.36 -30.43 6.51
N ASP A 274 -5.74 -29.59 7.32
CA ASP A 274 -6.48 -28.55 8.04
C ASP A 274 -7.09 -27.55 7.06
N GLU A 275 -8.27 -27.06 7.42
CA GLU A 275 -9.10 -26.23 6.55
C GLU A 275 -8.35 -24.99 6.01
N PRO A 276 -7.59 -24.21 6.82
CA PRO A 276 -6.85 -23.05 6.30
C PRO A 276 -5.76 -23.44 5.31
N SER A 277 -4.98 -24.49 5.60
CA SER A 277 -3.91 -24.97 4.71
C SER A 277 -4.47 -25.48 3.38
N LEU A 278 -5.61 -26.19 3.40
CA LEU A 278 -6.26 -26.67 2.19
C LEU A 278 -6.77 -25.52 1.32
N GLN A 279 -7.41 -24.51 1.93
CA GLN A 279 -7.87 -23.33 1.20
C GLN A 279 -6.69 -22.58 0.58
N LEU A 280 -5.63 -22.32 1.35
CA LEU A 280 -4.41 -21.67 0.85
C LEU A 280 -3.73 -22.48 -0.26
N ALA A 281 -3.75 -23.82 -0.19
CA ALA A 281 -3.20 -24.69 -1.23
C ALA A 281 -3.99 -24.65 -2.55
N THR A 282 -5.28 -24.26 -2.51
CA THR A 282 -6.07 -24.01 -3.72
C THR A 282 -5.92 -22.59 -4.27
N MET A 283 -5.31 -21.69 -3.48
CA MET A 283 -5.14 -20.30 -3.84
C MET A 283 -3.91 -20.09 -4.76
N ASP A 284 -3.92 -20.67 -5.96
CA ASP A 284 -2.86 -20.53 -6.98
C ASP A 284 -2.93 -19.25 -7.86
N GLY A 285 -4.01 -18.47 -7.73
CA GLY A 285 -4.22 -17.19 -8.42
C GLY A 285 -4.97 -17.30 -9.76
N HIS A 286 -5.41 -18.49 -10.18
CA HIS A 286 -6.22 -18.68 -11.39
C HIS A 286 -7.67 -18.19 -11.23
N ASP A 287 -8.18 -18.14 -10.00
CA ASP A 287 -9.50 -17.62 -9.66
C ASP A 287 -9.58 -16.08 -9.68
N ILE A 288 -8.44 -15.39 -9.75
CA ILE A 288 -8.37 -13.92 -9.84
C ILE A 288 -8.95 -13.46 -11.18
N ARG A 289 -10.19 -12.97 -11.13
CA ARG A 289 -10.92 -12.45 -12.29
C ARG A 289 -10.35 -11.11 -12.75
N ARG A 290 -9.41 -11.15 -13.69
CA ARG A 290 -8.82 -9.97 -14.32
C ARG A 290 -9.67 -9.46 -15.49
N ARG A 291 -9.66 -8.14 -15.67
CA ARG A 291 -10.27 -7.40 -16.78
C ARG A 291 -9.18 -6.95 -17.75
N SER A 292 -9.44 -7.08 -19.04
CA SER A 292 -8.48 -6.67 -20.07
C SER A 292 -8.45 -5.14 -20.20
N ARG A 293 -7.25 -4.56 -20.07
CA ARG A 293 -7.02 -3.14 -20.26
C ARG A 293 -7.35 -2.69 -21.69
N LEU A 294 -6.97 -3.50 -22.67
CA LEU A 294 -7.23 -3.21 -24.08
C LEU A 294 -8.74 -3.22 -24.38
N VAL A 295 -9.46 -4.24 -23.89
CA VAL A 295 -10.92 -4.33 -24.09
C VAL A 295 -11.63 -3.14 -23.44
N SER A 296 -11.24 -2.77 -22.21
CA SER A 296 -11.77 -1.58 -21.54
C SER A 296 -11.55 -0.31 -22.36
N THR A 297 -10.32 -0.10 -22.84
CA THR A 297 -9.99 1.05 -23.68
C THR A 297 -10.81 1.08 -24.96
N LEU A 298 -10.93 -0.05 -25.68
CA LEU A 298 -11.69 -0.14 -26.92
C LEU A 298 -13.18 0.16 -26.72
N PHE A 299 -13.77 -0.32 -25.62
CA PHE A 299 -15.15 0.03 -25.28
C PHE A 299 -15.33 1.54 -25.12
N SER A 300 -14.43 2.22 -24.41
CA SER A 300 -14.51 3.67 -24.22
C SER A 300 -14.14 4.51 -25.46
N VAL A 301 -13.45 3.92 -26.45
CA VAL A 301 -13.26 4.53 -27.77
C VAL A 301 -14.57 4.54 -28.55
N ILE A 302 -15.32 3.43 -28.53
CA ILE A 302 -16.58 3.31 -29.28
C ILE A 302 -17.71 4.08 -28.57
N VAL A 303 -17.87 3.84 -27.27
CA VAL A 303 -18.91 4.45 -26.44
C VAL A 303 -18.24 5.04 -25.20
N PRO A 304 -18.17 6.37 -25.07
CA PRO A 304 -17.58 7.01 -23.89
C PRO A 304 -18.17 6.44 -22.59
N GLY A 305 -17.32 6.11 -21.63
CA GLY A 305 -17.72 5.54 -20.35
C GLY A 305 -17.90 4.01 -20.30
N ALA A 306 -17.96 3.32 -21.45
CA ALA A 306 -18.25 1.88 -21.47
C ALA A 306 -17.12 1.01 -20.87
N GLY A 307 -15.86 1.41 -21.00
CA GLY A 307 -14.72 0.75 -20.38
C GLY A 307 -14.69 0.88 -18.85
N GLN A 308 -15.08 2.04 -18.33
CA GLN A 308 -15.25 2.27 -16.90
C GLN A 308 -16.36 1.38 -16.34
N LEU A 309 -17.49 1.27 -17.06
CA LEU A 309 -18.58 0.35 -16.73
C LEU A 309 -18.11 -1.11 -16.72
N TYR A 310 -17.37 -1.54 -17.75
CA TYR A 310 -16.76 -2.87 -17.84
C TYR A 310 -15.83 -3.18 -16.64
N SER A 311 -15.16 -2.16 -16.13
CA SER A 311 -14.24 -2.25 -14.98
C SER A 311 -14.95 -2.12 -13.62
N GLY A 312 -16.28 -2.02 -13.59
CA GLY A 312 -17.08 -1.90 -12.36
C GLY A 312 -17.19 -0.49 -11.79
N ARG A 313 -16.80 0.54 -12.56
CA ARG A 313 -16.90 1.97 -12.18
C ARG A 313 -18.06 2.63 -12.92
N ALA A 314 -19.27 2.13 -12.68
CA ALA A 314 -20.47 2.50 -13.44
C ALA A 314 -20.79 4.01 -13.39
N GLY A 315 -20.69 4.63 -12.21
CA GLY A 315 -20.87 6.06 -12.04
C GLY A 315 -19.84 6.93 -12.78
N ASP A 316 -18.57 6.50 -12.84
CA ASP A 316 -17.56 7.21 -13.64
C ASP A 316 -17.84 7.03 -15.13
N GLY A 317 -18.29 5.84 -15.54
CA GLY A 317 -18.72 5.58 -16.90
C GLY A 317 -19.90 6.47 -17.33
N ALA A 318 -20.95 6.56 -16.51
CA ALA A 318 -22.09 7.42 -16.78
C ALA A 318 -21.67 8.89 -16.89
N TYR A 319 -20.81 9.38 -15.98
CA TYR A 319 -20.33 10.75 -16.01
C TYR A 319 -19.44 11.05 -17.23
N SER A 320 -18.54 10.13 -17.59
CA SER A 320 -17.74 10.23 -18.82
C SER A 320 -18.63 10.27 -20.06
N PHE A 321 -19.66 9.43 -20.13
CA PHE A 321 -20.63 9.45 -21.22
C PHE A 321 -21.33 10.81 -21.33
N LEU A 322 -21.93 11.29 -20.23
CA LEU A 322 -22.65 12.56 -20.22
C LEU A 322 -21.74 13.75 -20.55
N THR A 323 -20.52 13.76 -20.04
CA THR A 323 -19.55 14.84 -20.31
C THR A 323 -19.19 14.88 -21.78
N VAL A 324 -18.76 13.75 -22.35
CA VAL A 324 -18.31 13.68 -23.75
C VAL A 324 -19.46 13.87 -24.73
N ALA A 325 -20.61 13.23 -24.48
CA ALA A 325 -21.80 13.39 -25.31
C ALA A 325 -22.34 14.83 -25.23
N GLY A 326 -22.39 15.42 -24.03
CA GLY A 326 -22.86 16.78 -23.82
C GLY A 326 -21.99 17.81 -24.54
N THR A 327 -20.66 17.77 -24.35
CA THR A 327 -19.76 18.70 -25.05
C THR A 327 -19.73 18.44 -26.56
N GLY A 328 -19.85 17.18 -26.97
CA GLY A 328 -19.94 16.79 -28.38
C GLY A 328 -21.18 17.34 -29.06
N LEU A 329 -22.36 17.21 -28.43
CA LEU A 329 -23.61 17.80 -28.92
C LEU A 329 -23.52 19.31 -29.05
N VAL A 330 -22.93 20.00 -28.07
CA VAL A 330 -22.69 21.45 -28.14
C VAL A 330 -21.76 21.80 -29.30
N THR A 331 -20.70 21.00 -29.52
CA THR A 331 -19.78 21.19 -30.65
C THR A 331 -20.51 21.03 -31.99
N LEU A 332 -21.32 19.98 -32.13
CA LEU A 332 -22.12 19.74 -33.34
C LEU A 332 -23.16 20.84 -33.58
N TRP A 333 -23.80 21.34 -32.52
CA TRP A 333 -24.76 22.44 -32.61
C TRP A 333 -24.10 23.71 -33.17
N TYR A 334 -22.94 24.09 -32.64
CA TYR A 334 -22.19 25.22 -33.19
C TYR A 334 -21.67 24.96 -34.61
N ALA A 335 -21.33 23.72 -34.96
CA ALA A 335 -20.90 23.36 -36.30
C ALA A 335 -22.03 23.48 -37.32
N ALA A 336 -23.27 23.16 -36.93
CA ALA A 336 -24.44 23.40 -37.76
C ALA A 336 -24.74 24.91 -37.89
N ASP A 337 -24.54 25.70 -36.84
CA ASP A 337 -24.75 27.16 -36.87
C ASP A 337 -23.68 27.91 -37.68
N LEU A 338 -22.46 27.37 -37.82
CA LEU A 338 -21.43 27.88 -38.76
C LEU A 338 -21.94 27.96 -40.20
N ALA A 339 -22.80 27.02 -40.60
CA ALA A 339 -23.40 27.00 -41.92
C ALA A 339 -24.40 28.14 -42.14
N HIS A 340 -24.91 28.75 -41.06
CA HIS A 340 -26.01 29.71 -41.14
C HIS A 340 -25.71 31.09 -40.55
N ARG A 341 -24.84 31.24 -39.53
CA ARG A 341 -24.68 32.49 -38.76
C ARG A 341 -23.26 32.80 -38.28
N ASP A 342 -22.43 31.83 -37.89
CA ASP A 342 -21.07 32.08 -37.37
C ASP A 342 -19.98 31.76 -38.41
N ARG A 343 -19.43 32.78 -39.08
CA ARG A 343 -18.36 32.58 -40.09
C ARG A 343 -16.95 32.41 -39.50
N THR A 344 -16.76 32.61 -38.20
CA THR A 344 -15.41 32.63 -37.60
C THR A 344 -14.94 31.26 -37.14
N GLY A 345 -15.86 30.35 -36.80
CA GLY A 345 -15.57 29.00 -36.33
C GLY A 345 -14.88 28.91 -34.97
N VAL A 346 -14.78 30.03 -34.25
CA VAL A 346 -14.11 30.10 -32.94
C VAL A 346 -14.83 29.22 -31.92
N LYS A 347 -16.17 29.25 -31.89
CA LYS A 347 -16.96 28.46 -30.94
C LYS A 347 -16.77 26.96 -31.14
N VAL A 348 -16.80 26.49 -32.39
CA VAL A 348 -16.56 25.08 -32.70
C VAL A 348 -15.14 24.66 -32.34
N SER A 349 -14.14 25.50 -32.60
CA SER A 349 -12.76 25.20 -32.22
C SER A 349 -12.62 25.03 -30.71
N ILE A 350 -13.23 25.91 -29.91
CA ILE A 350 -13.16 25.85 -28.44
C ILE A 350 -13.89 24.61 -27.90
N PHE A 351 -15.16 24.41 -28.26
CA PHE A 351 -15.94 23.28 -27.74
C PHE A 351 -15.46 21.93 -28.32
N GLY A 352 -14.95 21.93 -29.55
CA GLY A 352 -14.31 20.77 -30.15
C GLY A 352 -13.02 20.39 -29.43
N ALA A 353 -12.18 21.35 -29.05
CA ALA A 353 -10.99 21.08 -28.25
C ALA A 353 -11.33 20.52 -26.86
N ILE A 354 -12.35 21.07 -26.19
CA ILE A 354 -12.85 20.56 -24.91
C ILE A 354 -13.38 19.13 -25.06
N THR A 355 -14.17 18.87 -26.11
CA THR A 355 -14.71 17.53 -26.40
C THR A 355 -13.60 16.53 -26.68
N ALA A 356 -12.61 16.91 -27.50
CA ALA A 356 -11.45 16.06 -27.79
C ALA A 356 -10.65 15.75 -26.52
N LEU A 357 -10.47 16.73 -25.64
CA LEU A 357 -9.79 16.56 -24.36
C LEU A 357 -10.52 15.57 -23.46
N PHE A 358 -11.83 15.73 -23.25
CA PHE A 358 -12.61 14.81 -22.43
C PHE A 358 -12.74 13.42 -23.06
N TYR A 359 -12.85 13.33 -24.38
CA TYR A 359 -12.84 12.05 -25.09
C TYR A 359 -11.53 11.30 -24.86
N ALA A 360 -10.39 11.97 -25.06
CA ALA A 360 -9.07 11.39 -24.82
C ALA A 360 -8.90 11.00 -23.33
N GLY A 361 -9.29 11.88 -22.41
CA GLY A 361 -9.28 11.60 -20.97
C GLY A 361 -10.14 10.40 -20.60
N ASN A 362 -11.28 10.19 -21.27
CA ASN A 362 -12.16 9.05 -21.05
C ASN A 362 -11.51 7.73 -21.51
N VAL A 363 -10.88 7.74 -22.69
CA VAL A 363 -10.16 6.56 -23.20
C VAL A 363 -8.99 6.20 -22.28
N TYR A 364 -8.26 7.21 -21.81
CA TYR A 364 -7.20 7.05 -20.81
C TYR A 364 -7.75 6.50 -19.50
N GLY A 365 -8.82 7.10 -18.96
CA GLY A 365 -9.46 6.70 -17.70
C GLY A 365 -10.00 5.28 -17.73
N ALA A 366 -10.52 4.81 -18.86
CA ALA A 366 -10.95 3.43 -19.03
C ALA A 366 -9.81 2.41 -18.88
N ASN A 367 -8.62 2.76 -19.37
CA ASN A 367 -7.43 1.94 -19.20
C ASN A 367 -7.02 1.82 -17.72
N ILE A 368 -7.04 2.96 -17.02
CA ILE A 368 -6.74 3.05 -15.59
C ILE A 368 -7.78 2.30 -14.76
N ALA A 369 -9.07 2.44 -15.08
CA ALA A 369 -10.15 1.71 -14.42
C ALA A 369 -9.96 0.19 -14.45
N ALA A 370 -9.56 -0.38 -15.60
CA ALA A 370 -9.32 -1.82 -15.70
C ALA A 370 -8.08 -2.27 -14.91
N ARG A 371 -7.02 -1.45 -14.90
CA ARG A 371 -5.83 -1.70 -14.07
C ARG A 371 -6.20 -1.70 -12.59
N ASP A 372 -6.91 -0.67 -12.13
CA ASP A 372 -7.29 -0.51 -10.73
C ASP A 372 -8.22 -1.65 -10.28
N HIS A 373 -9.11 -2.11 -11.16
CA HIS A 373 -9.94 -3.29 -10.92
C HIS A 373 -9.09 -4.53 -10.67
N ASN A 374 -8.09 -4.79 -11.52
CA ASN A 374 -7.21 -5.96 -11.39
C ASN A 374 -6.40 -5.90 -10.09
N LEU A 375 -5.84 -4.74 -9.76
CA LEU A 375 -5.12 -4.52 -8.51
C LEU A 375 -6.03 -4.70 -7.29
N LEU A 376 -7.29 -4.30 -7.37
CA LEU A 376 -8.26 -4.54 -6.30
C LEU A 376 -8.57 -6.03 -6.11
N GLN A 377 -8.74 -6.78 -7.20
CA GLN A 377 -8.94 -8.24 -7.10
C GLN A 377 -7.73 -8.93 -6.48
N GLU A 378 -6.52 -8.57 -6.91
CA GLU A 378 -5.29 -9.11 -6.33
C GLU A 378 -5.11 -8.73 -4.85
N ARG A 379 -5.44 -7.51 -4.45
CA ARG A 379 -5.41 -7.10 -3.03
C ARG A 379 -6.39 -7.90 -2.19
N ARG A 380 -7.64 -8.07 -2.64
CA ARG A 380 -8.64 -8.88 -1.94
C ARG A 380 -8.19 -10.33 -1.80
N TYR A 381 -7.51 -10.82 -2.83
CA TYR A 381 -6.95 -12.15 -2.85
C TYR A 381 -5.85 -12.33 -1.80
N VAL A 382 -4.88 -11.42 -1.76
CA VAL A 382 -3.82 -11.40 -0.74
C VAL A 382 -4.39 -11.22 0.66
N GLN A 383 -5.35 -10.31 0.86
CA GLN A 383 -6.02 -10.10 2.16
C GLN A 383 -6.72 -11.37 2.67
N ARG A 384 -7.35 -12.13 1.78
CA ARG A 384 -7.92 -13.44 2.13
C ARG A 384 -6.82 -14.41 2.57
N ALA A 385 -5.71 -14.47 1.83
CA ALA A 385 -4.59 -15.32 2.20
C ALA A 385 -4.01 -14.93 3.56
N ASP A 386 -3.76 -13.63 3.80
CA ASP A 386 -3.28 -13.10 5.08
C ASP A 386 -4.19 -13.52 6.24
N SER A 387 -5.52 -13.40 6.07
CA SER A 387 -6.48 -13.84 7.10
C SER A 387 -6.44 -15.36 7.38
N LEU A 388 -6.12 -16.18 6.38
CA LEU A 388 -5.97 -17.62 6.55
C LEU A 388 -4.67 -17.95 7.28
N PHE A 389 -3.57 -17.25 6.97
CA PHE A 389 -2.30 -17.41 7.68
C PHE A 389 -2.38 -17.01 9.16
N GLU A 390 -3.14 -15.96 9.48
CA GLU A 390 -3.39 -15.56 10.87
C GLU A 390 -4.08 -16.67 11.68
N LEU A 391 -5.01 -17.42 11.06
CA LEU A 391 -5.68 -18.56 11.70
C LEU A 391 -4.75 -19.76 11.97
N MET A 392 -3.59 -19.84 11.30
CA MET A 392 -2.67 -20.96 11.46
C MET A 392 -1.78 -20.88 12.70
N SER A 393 -1.84 -19.78 13.47
CA SER A 393 -1.05 -19.57 14.70
C SER A 393 0.43 -19.93 14.52
N LEU A 394 1.14 -19.14 13.70
CA LEU A 394 2.55 -19.39 13.36
C LEU A 394 3.53 -19.07 14.50
N GLU A 395 3.04 -18.73 15.69
CA GLU A 395 3.87 -18.38 16.85
C GLU A 395 4.38 -19.68 17.51
N PRO A 396 5.69 -19.83 17.71
CA PRO A 396 6.24 -21.03 18.31
C PRO A 396 6.01 -21.04 19.83
N ASP A 397 5.84 -22.22 20.41
CA ASP A 397 5.80 -22.36 21.86
C ASP A 397 7.22 -22.40 22.43
N TYR A 398 7.55 -21.42 23.27
CA TYR A 398 8.84 -21.32 23.94
C TYR A 398 8.86 -22.02 25.31
N ARG A 399 7.69 -22.33 25.89
CA ARG A 399 7.57 -22.89 27.25
C ARG A 399 8.29 -24.22 27.48
N PRO A 400 8.42 -25.14 26.51
CA PRO A 400 9.15 -26.38 26.72
C PRO A 400 10.62 -26.19 27.16
N LEU A 401 11.21 -25.01 26.96
CA LEU A 401 12.55 -24.68 27.49
C LEU A 401 12.56 -24.55 29.03
N LEU A 402 11.43 -24.24 29.64
CA LEU A 402 11.26 -24.11 31.09
C LEU A 402 11.05 -25.46 31.78
N ASP A 403 10.54 -26.47 31.08
CA ASP A 403 10.23 -27.79 31.65
C ASP A 403 11.49 -28.59 32.08
N SER A 404 12.67 -28.14 31.65
CA SER A 404 13.96 -28.66 32.09
C SER A 404 14.45 -28.09 33.44
N VAL A 405 13.68 -27.19 34.05
CA VAL A 405 14.03 -26.44 35.27
C VAL A 405 13.18 -26.94 36.46
N PRO A 406 13.75 -27.14 37.66
CA PRO A 406 13.00 -27.55 38.84
C PRO A 406 11.79 -26.63 39.14
N PRO A 407 10.66 -27.18 39.61
CA PRO A 407 9.39 -26.46 39.77
C PRO A 407 9.43 -25.25 40.72
N ASP A 408 10.43 -25.17 41.61
CA ASP A 408 10.59 -24.05 42.55
C ASP A 408 11.07 -22.74 41.88
N ILE A 409 11.47 -22.78 40.60
CA ILE A 409 11.99 -21.62 39.84
C ILE A 409 11.07 -21.28 38.64
N ALA A 410 10.25 -22.21 38.17
CA ALA A 410 9.29 -21.99 37.09
C ALA A 410 8.05 -21.21 37.60
N PRO A 411 7.48 -20.26 36.81
CA PRO A 411 6.24 -19.60 37.21
C PRO A 411 5.11 -20.63 37.33
N PRO A 412 4.19 -20.49 38.31
CA PRO A 412 3.10 -21.43 38.48
C PRO A 412 2.20 -21.44 37.23
N VAL A 413 1.86 -22.65 36.76
CA VAL A 413 0.89 -22.87 35.68
C VAL A 413 -0.44 -22.27 36.13
N ARG A 414 -0.91 -21.22 35.45
CA ARG A 414 -2.29 -20.73 35.62
C ARG A 414 -3.18 -21.55 34.68
N GLU A 415 -4.08 -22.32 35.28
CA GLU A 415 -5.21 -23.00 34.61
C GLU A 415 -6.20 -22.00 33.99
#